data_AF-A0A0G0RC72-F1
#
_entry.id   AF-A0A0G0RC72-F1
#
_cell.length_a   1.000
_cell.length_b   1.000
_cell.length_c   1.000
_cell.angle_alpha   90.00
_cell.angle_beta   90.00
_cell.angle_gamma   90.00
#
_symmetry.space_group_name_H-M   'P 1'
#
loop_
_entity.id
_entity.type
_entity.pdbx_description
1 polymer ?
#
loop_
_entity_poly.entity_id
_entity_poly.type
_entity_poly.pdbx_seq_one_letter_code
_entity_poly.pdbx_strand_id
1 'polypeptide(L)'
;FFDALGKAGIEIRSKPLQIFLGGAKKADWDVGLAIDAVIMAPKLDSIILLSGDGDYVPLVKYLQNTHGCQVEVVAFGKSASARLIEAADDFLDLDQNPKKYLLGANSVKTREGSSR
;
A
#
# COMPACT_ATOMS: atom_id res chain seq x y z
N PHE A 1 -10.08 -16.51 2.43
CA PHE A 1 -9.27 -15.27 2.48
C PHE A 1 -10.10 -14.10 3.01
N PHE A 2 -11.13 -13.65 2.29
CA PHE A 2 -11.99 -12.54 2.73
C PHE A 2 -12.62 -12.75 4.13
N ASP A 3 -13.14 -13.94 4.43
CA ASP A 3 -13.63 -14.27 5.79
C ASP A 3 -12.58 -14.06 6.89
N ALA A 4 -11.31 -14.36 6.62
CA ALA A 4 -10.25 -14.17 7.60
C ALA A 4 -9.97 -12.68 7.84
N LEU A 5 -10.01 -11.85 6.78
CA LEU A 5 -9.91 -10.40 6.90
C LEU A 5 -11.08 -9.82 7.70
N GLY A 6 -12.31 -10.26 7.41
CA GLY A 6 -13.48 -9.82 8.16
C GLY A 6 -13.43 -10.23 9.64
N LYS A 7 -12.99 -11.47 9.94
CA LYS A 7 -12.77 -11.92 11.33
C LYS A 7 -11.66 -11.15 12.05
N ALA A 8 -10.70 -10.60 11.31
CA ALA A 8 -9.66 -9.73 11.83
C ALA A 8 -10.13 -8.28 12.05
N GLY A 9 -11.39 -7.95 11.74
CA GLY A 9 -11.95 -6.60 11.87
C GLY A 9 -11.63 -5.67 10.69
N ILE A 10 -11.14 -6.21 9.57
CA ILE A 10 -10.83 -5.43 8.37
C ILE A 10 -12.12 -5.26 7.56
N GLU A 11 -12.49 -4.01 7.30
CA GLU A 11 -13.58 -3.69 6.38
C GLU A 11 -13.13 -3.94 4.94
N ILE A 12 -13.88 -4.79 4.23
CA ILE A 12 -13.55 -5.18 2.86
C ILE A 12 -14.43 -4.39 1.90
N ARG A 13 -13.80 -3.64 0.99
CA ARG A 13 -14.47 -2.99 -0.14
C ARG A 13 -14.23 -3.79 -1.43
N SER A 14 -15.27 -4.00 -2.22
CA SER A 14 -15.19 -4.71 -3.52
C SER A 14 -15.91 -3.94 -4.62
N LYS A 15 -15.33 -3.94 -5.82
CA LYS A 15 -15.83 -3.22 -6.99
C LYS A 15 -15.87 -4.20 -8.16
N PRO A 16 -16.96 -4.25 -8.93
CA PRO A 16 -17.01 -5.09 -10.12
C PRO A 16 -15.98 -4.60 -11.15
N LEU A 17 -15.42 -5.53 -11.91
CA LEU A 17 -14.47 -5.22 -12.98
C LEU A 17 -15.12 -4.29 -14.00
N GLN A 18 -14.48 -3.16 -14.26
CA GLN A 18 -14.99 -2.20 -15.22
C GLN A 18 -14.50 -2.56 -16.62
N ILE A 19 -15.43 -2.82 -17.53
CA ILE A 19 -15.18 -3.11 -18.94
C ILE A 19 -15.55 -1.88 -19.75
N PHE A 20 -14.57 -1.27 -20.42
CA PHE A 20 -14.79 -0.11 -21.28
C PHE A 20 -15.26 -0.54 -22.67
N LEU A 21 -15.89 0.37 -23.42
CA LEU A 21 -16.38 0.10 -24.78
C LEU A 21 -15.31 -0.47 -25.74
N GLY A 22 -14.02 -0.24 -25.46
CA GLY A 22 -12.89 -0.78 -26.22
C GLY A 22 -12.36 -2.16 -25.76
N GLY A 23 -13.04 -2.84 -24.83
CA GLY A 23 -12.61 -4.14 -24.30
C GLY A 23 -11.52 -4.09 -23.22
N ALA A 24 -10.96 -2.90 -22.96
CA ALA A 24 -10.05 -2.68 -21.84
C ALA A 24 -10.76 -2.96 -20.50
N LYS A 25 -10.09 -3.73 -19.64
CA LYS A 25 -10.57 -4.11 -18.31
C LYS A 25 -9.72 -3.37 -17.29
N LYS A 26 -10.33 -2.56 -16.44
CA LYS A 26 -9.63 -1.86 -15.35
C LYS A 26 -10.11 -2.40 -14.01
N ALA A 27 -9.15 -2.80 -13.18
CA ALA A 27 -9.37 -3.42 -11.87
C ALA A 27 -8.65 -2.64 -10.76
N ASP A 28 -8.44 -1.34 -10.95
CA ASP A 28 -7.82 -0.50 -9.91
C ASP A 28 -8.82 -0.07 -8.84
N TRP A 29 -8.26 0.24 -7.69
CA TRP A 29 -8.96 0.77 -6.52
C TRP A 29 -8.44 2.15 -6.13
N ASP A 30 -7.54 2.76 -6.91
CA ASP A 30 -6.75 3.92 -6.50
C ASP A 30 -7.63 5.13 -6.17
N VAL A 31 -8.63 5.40 -7.00
CA VAL A 31 -9.58 6.50 -6.77
C VAL A 31 -10.42 6.24 -5.52
N GLY A 32 -10.90 5.01 -5.34
CA GLY A 32 -11.72 4.67 -4.18
C GLY A 32 -10.93 4.82 -2.88
N LEU A 33 -9.69 4.31 -2.87
CA LEU A 33 -8.77 4.42 -1.75
C LEU A 33 -8.46 5.88 -1.43
N ALA A 34 -8.13 6.69 -2.44
CA ALA A 34 -7.81 8.10 -2.24
C ALA A 34 -9.00 8.89 -1.66
N ILE A 35 -10.21 8.64 -2.16
CA ILE A 35 -11.42 9.28 -1.64
C ILE A 35 -11.69 8.88 -0.20
N ASP A 36 -11.59 7.59 0.13
CA ASP A 36 -11.80 7.11 1.50
C ASP A 36 -10.79 7.74 2.46
N ALA A 37 -9.51 7.78 2.07
CA ALA A 37 -8.46 8.42 2.87
C ALA A 37 -8.75 9.90 3.13
N VAL A 38 -9.14 10.66 2.10
CA VAL A 38 -9.48 12.09 2.23
C VAL A 38 -10.71 12.31 3.12
N ILE A 39 -11.76 11.49 2.99
CA ILE A 39 -12.97 11.61 3.80
C ILE A 39 -12.68 11.31 5.28
N MET A 40 -11.80 10.34 5.55
CA MET A 40 -11.46 9.95 6.92
C MET A 40 -10.44 10.87 7.58
N ALA A 41 -9.57 11.52 6.80
CA ALA A 41 -8.44 12.32 7.29
C ALA A 41 -8.78 13.32 8.42
N PRO A 42 -9.90 14.07 8.41
CA PRO A 42 -10.22 15.00 9.50
C PRO A 42 -10.44 14.35 10.88
N LYS A 43 -10.54 13.01 10.95
CA LYS A 43 -10.80 12.24 12.16
C LYS A 43 -9.62 11.36 12.57
N LEU A 44 -8.51 11.43 11.83
CA LEU A 44 -7.36 10.55 12.01
C LEU A 44 -6.11 11.39 12.23
N ASP A 45 -5.28 10.97 13.19
CA ASP A 45 -3.96 11.56 13.40
C ASP A 45 -2.92 10.98 12.42
N SER A 46 -3.07 9.69 12.07
CA SER A 46 -2.15 8.96 11.21
C SER A 46 -2.89 8.07 10.21
N ILE A 47 -2.34 7.94 9.01
CA ILE A 47 -2.83 7.08 7.93
C ILE A 47 -1.68 6.20 7.46
N ILE A 48 -1.90 4.88 7.49
CA ILE A 48 -0.93 3.89 6.99
C ILE A 48 -1.38 3.41 5.61
N LEU A 49 -0.61 3.74 4.58
CA LEU A 49 -0.85 3.36 3.20
C LEU A 49 -0.05 2.09 2.86
N LEU A 50 -0.76 0.96 2.74
CA LEU A 50 -0.17 -0.31 2.29
C LEU A 50 -0.13 -0.35 0.75
N SER A 51 0.80 0.39 0.14
CA SER A 51 0.99 0.41 -1.32
C SER A 51 2.40 0.89 -1.68
N GLY A 52 2.93 0.40 -2.81
CA GLY A 52 4.18 0.88 -3.41
C GLY A 52 3.99 1.85 -4.58
N ASP A 53 2.74 2.22 -4.91
CA ASP A 53 2.42 2.97 -6.13
C ASP A 53 2.72 4.47 -6.01
N GLY A 54 3.56 4.98 -6.92
CA GLY A 54 3.95 6.39 -6.98
C GLY A 54 2.80 7.35 -7.26
N ASP A 55 1.68 6.87 -7.79
CA ASP A 55 0.51 7.70 -8.08
C ASP A 55 -0.18 8.22 -6.81
N TYR A 56 0.15 7.67 -5.63
CA TYR A 56 -0.34 8.17 -4.35
C TYR A 56 0.44 9.37 -3.78
N VAL A 57 1.55 9.81 -4.40
CA VAL A 57 2.31 10.98 -3.91
C VAL A 57 1.44 12.24 -3.72
N PRO A 58 0.53 12.61 -4.64
CA PRO A 58 -0.38 13.74 -4.43
C PRO A 58 -1.32 13.54 -3.25
N LEU A 59 -1.79 12.30 -3.01
CA LEU A 59 -2.64 11.97 -1.86
C LEU A 59 -1.87 12.17 -0.55
N VAL A 60 -0.67 11.60 -0.44
CA VAL A 60 0.21 11.74 0.74
C VAL A 60 0.39 13.23 1.09
N LYS A 61 0.80 14.03 0.10
CA LYS A 61 0.99 15.48 0.28
C LYS A 61 -0.29 16.20 0.68
N TYR A 62 -1.43 15.80 0.11
CA TYR A 62 -2.71 16.43 0.45
C TYR A 62 -3.09 16.16 1.91
N LEU A 63 -2.96 14.92 2.37
CA LEU A 63 -3.27 14.50 3.74
C LEU A 63 -2.39 15.24 4.75
N GLN A 64 -1.07 15.28 4.50
CA GLN A 64 -0.11 16.00 5.35
C GLN A 64 -0.41 17.51 5.40
N ASN A 65 -0.56 18.17 4.25
CA ASN A 65 -0.65 19.63 4.21
C ASN A 65 -2.04 20.17 4.61
N THR A 66 -3.11 19.43 4.33
CA THR A 66 -4.49 19.91 4.54
C THR A 66 -5.04 19.47 5.89
N HIS A 67 -4.73 18.24 6.30
CA HIS A 67 -5.28 17.64 7.50
C HIS A 67 -4.25 17.46 8.61
N GLY A 68 -2.96 17.69 8.33
CA GLY A 68 -1.90 17.49 9.31
C GLY A 68 -1.69 16.03 9.69
N CYS A 69 -2.24 15.09 8.91
CA CYS A 69 -2.10 13.66 9.18
C CYS A 69 -0.66 13.23 8.93
N GLN A 70 -0.12 12.42 9.83
CA GLN A 70 1.09 11.65 9.54
C GLN A 70 0.75 10.54 8.54
N VAL A 71 1.53 10.40 7.49
CA VAL A 71 1.32 9.38 6.46
C VAL A 71 2.51 8.43 6.41
N GLU A 72 2.28 7.18 6.80
CA GLU A 72 3.27 6.11 6.76
C GLU A 72 3.00 5.20 5.56
N VAL A 73 4.04 4.79 4.86
CA VAL A 73 3.91 3.87 3.72
C VAL A 73 4.50 2.52 4.08
N VAL A 74 3.78 1.46 3.75
CA VAL A 74 4.21 0.07 3.98
C VAL A 74 4.19 -0.68 2.66
N ALA A 75 5.36 -1.10 2.19
CA ALA A 75 5.47 -1.86 0.94
C ALA A 75 6.75 -2.71 0.91
N PHE A 76 6.89 -3.54 -0.13
CA PHE A 76 8.19 -4.14 -0.46
C PHE A 76 9.06 -3.09 -1.15
N GLY A 77 10.17 -2.70 -0.53
CA GLY A 77 11.05 -1.62 -0.99
C GLY A 77 11.53 -1.81 -2.41
N LYS A 78 11.79 -3.04 -2.85
CA LYS A 78 12.20 -3.34 -4.24
C LYS A 78 11.16 -2.99 -5.30
N SER A 79 9.88 -2.92 -4.93
CA SER A 79 8.77 -2.63 -5.84
C SER A 79 8.09 -1.29 -5.54
N ALA A 80 8.57 -0.56 -4.54
CA ALA A 80 7.99 0.70 -4.12
C ALA A 80 8.60 1.88 -4.88
N SER A 81 7.77 2.86 -5.24
CA SER A 81 8.22 4.09 -5.87
C SER A 81 9.10 4.90 -4.92
N ALA A 82 10.32 5.23 -5.34
CA ALA A 82 11.22 6.09 -4.56
C ALA A 82 10.58 7.44 -4.21
N ARG A 83 9.79 8.01 -5.14
CA ARG A 83 9.06 9.26 -4.93
C ARG A 83 7.99 9.15 -3.85
N LEU A 84 7.39 7.97 -3.69
CA LEU A 84 6.40 7.72 -2.64
C LEU A 84 7.08 7.60 -1.29
N ILE A 85 8.18 6.85 -1.22
CA ILE A 85 9.00 6.70 -0.02
C ILE A 85 9.47 8.07 0.48
N GLU A 86 9.99 8.91 -0.42
CA GLU A 86 10.45 10.26 -0.08
C GLU A 86 9.33 11.21 0.37
N ALA A 87 8.09 10.97 -0.05
CA ALA A 87 6.95 11.82 0.31
C ALA A 87 6.30 11.43 1.65
N ALA A 88 6.46 10.17 2.08
CA ALA A 88 5.91 9.66 3.32
C ALA A 88 6.68 10.19 4.53
N ASP A 89 6.02 10.26 5.69
CA ASP A 89 6.65 10.60 6.96
C ASP A 89 7.51 9.45 7.50
N ASP A 90 7.08 8.20 7.25
CA ASP A 90 7.85 6.99 7.53
C ASP A 90 7.59 5.91 6.46
N PHE A 91 8.56 5.00 6.29
CA PHE A 91 8.48 3.88 5.37
C PHE A 91 8.88 2.56 6.02
N LEU A 92 7.91 1.65 6.16
CA LEU A 92 8.16 0.29 6.61
C LEU A 92 8.41 -0.64 5.42
N ASP A 93 9.69 -1.01 5.25
CA ASP A 93 10.09 -1.96 4.22
C ASP A 93 9.84 -3.42 4.64
N LEU A 94 8.87 -4.06 3.99
CA LEU A 94 8.55 -5.47 4.20
C LEU A 94 9.66 -6.42 3.72
N ASP A 95 10.55 -5.97 2.80
CA ASP A 95 11.69 -6.76 2.34
C ASP A 95 12.70 -7.04 3.46
N GLN A 96 12.68 -6.29 4.57
CA GLN A 96 13.57 -6.50 5.71
C GLN A 96 13.23 -7.77 6.51
N ASN A 97 11.99 -8.25 6.42
CA ASN A 97 11.57 -9.47 7.11
C ASN A 97 10.69 -10.38 6.24
N PRO A 98 11.24 -10.96 5.17
CA PRO A 98 10.47 -11.76 4.22
C PRO A 98 9.91 -13.03 4.88
N LYS A 99 10.58 -13.57 5.91
CA LYS A 99 10.10 -14.75 6.66
C LYS A 99 8.78 -14.49 7.38
N LYS A 100 8.56 -13.26 7.83
CA LYS A 100 7.34 -12.85 8.53
C LYS A 100 6.20 -12.55 7.57
N TYR A 101 6.50 -11.96 6.41
CA TYR A 101 5.46 -11.38 5.53
C TYR A 101 5.16 -12.20 4.27
N LEU A 102 6.07 -13.04 3.79
CA LEU A 102 5.86 -13.87 2.60
C LEU A 102 5.45 -15.30 2.96
N LEU A 103 4.42 -15.79 2.29
CA LEU A 103 4.01 -17.20 2.36
C LEU A 103 5.12 -18.08 1.78
N GLY A 104 5.57 -19.09 2.54
CA GLY A 104 6.56 -20.05 2.06
C GLY A 104 8.01 -19.57 2.09
N ALA A 105 8.32 -18.44 2.72
CA ALA A 105 9.67 -17.89 2.85
C ALA A 105 10.72 -18.82 3.50
N ASN A 106 10.30 -19.89 4.18
CA ASN A 106 11.20 -20.94 4.64
C ASN A 106 11.82 -21.78 3.50
N SER A 107 11.34 -21.64 2.26
CA SER A 107 11.87 -22.35 1.08
C SER A 107 12.88 -21.54 0.26
N VAL A 108 13.01 -20.22 0.53
CA VAL A 108 13.97 -19.35 -0.17
C VAL A 108 15.33 -19.47 0.52
N LYS A 109 16.18 -20.40 0.07
CA LYS A 109 17.61 -20.37 0.40
C LYS A 109 18.18 -19.04 -0.11
N THR A 110 18.57 -18.17 0.82
CA THR A 110 19.40 -17.00 0.53
C THR A 110 20.60 -17.49 -0.28
N ARG A 111 20.69 -17.11 -1.56
CA ARG A 111 21.93 -17.25 -2.31
C ARG A 111 22.86 -16.18 -1.74
N GLU A 112 23.55 -16.52 -0.65
CA GLU A 112 24.70 -15.73 -0.22
C GLU A 112 25.70 -15.69 -1.38
N GLY A 113 25.99 -14.48 -1.83
CA GLY A 113 26.96 -14.21 -2.87
C GLY A 113 28.32 -14.75 -2.45
N SER A 114 28.89 -15.60 -3.29
CA SER A 114 30.28 -15.98 -3.24
C SER A 114 31.13 -14.75 -3.53
N SER A 115 31.63 -14.12 -2.47
CA SER A 115 32.69 -13.12 -2.56
C SER A 115 33.97 -13.81 -3.05
N ARG A 116 34.50 -13.34 -4.18
CA ARG A 116 35.92 -13.44 -4.52
C ARG A 116 36.58 -12.13 -4.15
#